data_AF-A0AAD8LKC8-F1
#
_entry.id   AF-A0AAD8LKC8-F1
#
_cell.length_a   1.000
_cell.length_b   1.000
_cell.length_c   1.000
_cell.angle_alpha   90.00
_cell.angle_beta   90.00
_cell.angle_gamma   90.00
#
_symmetry.space_group_name_H-M   'P 1'
#
loop_
_entity.id
_entity.type
_entity.pdbx_description
1 polymer ?
#
loop_
_entity_poly.entity_id
_entity_poly.type
_entity_poly.pdbx_seq_one_letter_code
_entity_poly.pdbx_strand_id
1 'polypeptide(L)'
;MLVAGPLFYIKTRPPYHKKLNHFQTGLVIFLHVLVSAQATTCPQNCECSGLGRTVIVKCVNKDLNAIPQPLPLNVKTLFITGNDIPHLKHDAFPQSLDQLTNLNLSRNKIEVIDPFVFAKMPSLKQLDLSNNRIYKFSPKGFSTNNVLHELNLSSTLFNNSFIEEISALVRNETLVNLVRLELSGNGLVYLPEDMFTSLPNLKTLALRNNSIVNLKNGTFKNLRLKSLDMRENSLKELSNATMDDFDQQPGISIQLVNNAWVCDCNIEDLLVWLGRSDAVLDKGELSCAFPDSLRDTRLLEVNISELHCPFYKDMKSVLQTSYVFLGIVLALIGVIFLLVLYLNRKGIKKWIYNIRDACRDHMEGYHYRYEISTDPRLTNLSLNPEV
;
A
#
# COMPACT_ATOMS: atom_id res chain seq x y z
N MET A 1 61.49 80.92 -43.91
CA MET A 1 62.74 81.41 -43.28
C MET A 1 62.43 81.54 -41.80
N LEU A 2 62.88 80.59 -40.96
CA LEU A 2 64.11 80.69 -40.14
C LEU A 2 64.10 82.03 -39.36
N VAL A 3 64.06 82.07 -38.03
CA VAL A 3 65.16 81.64 -37.15
C VAL A 3 64.63 81.27 -35.73
N ALA A 4 65.31 80.32 -35.11
CA ALA A 4 65.13 79.86 -33.74
C ALA A 4 66.15 80.47 -32.76
N GLY A 5 65.76 80.60 -31.47
CA GLY A 5 66.61 80.55 -30.26
C GLY A 5 67.07 81.90 -29.65
N PRO A 6 67.54 81.95 -28.37
CA PRO A 6 67.65 80.87 -27.37
C PRO A 6 67.05 81.20 -25.97
N LEU A 7 67.08 80.16 -25.11
CA LEU A 7 66.69 80.12 -23.70
C LEU A 7 67.57 80.97 -22.76
N PHE A 8 66.98 81.50 -21.68
CA PHE A 8 67.69 81.72 -20.42
C PHE A 8 66.92 81.18 -19.21
N TYR A 9 67.64 80.36 -18.46
CA TYR A 9 67.33 79.73 -17.19
C TYR A 9 67.22 80.77 -16.05
N ILE A 10 66.22 80.65 -15.18
CA ILE A 10 66.43 80.91 -13.73
C ILE A 10 65.96 79.68 -12.95
N LYS A 11 66.91 79.17 -12.17
CA LYS A 11 66.90 77.95 -11.37
C LYS A 11 66.74 78.38 -9.91
N THR A 12 65.65 78.00 -9.27
CA THR A 12 65.58 77.94 -7.79
C THR A 12 64.95 76.60 -7.40
N ARG A 13 65.69 75.80 -6.65
CA ARG A 13 65.32 74.49 -6.10
C ARG A 13 65.32 74.57 -4.56
N PRO A 14 64.77 73.57 -3.84
CA PRO A 14 63.67 73.69 -2.88
C PRO A 14 64.16 73.71 -1.41
N PRO A 15 63.29 73.59 -0.39
CA PRO A 15 62.98 72.22 0.09
C PRO A 15 61.62 72.00 0.82
N TYR A 16 61.39 70.72 1.11
CA TYR A 16 60.51 70.12 2.14
C TYR A 16 59.04 69.77 1.83
N HIS A 17 58.90 68.49 1.46
CA HIS A 17 57.84 67.55 1.82
C HIS A 17 57.00 67.92 3.06
N LYS A 18 55.67 67.92 2.88
CA LYS A 18 54.77 67.20 3.78
C LYS A 18 53.55 66.72 3.01
N LYS A 19 53.32 65.40 3.09
CA LYS A 19 52.15 64.68 2.58
C LYS A 19 50.87 65.37 3.05
N LEU A 20 50.01 65.80 2.12
CA LEU A 20 48.60 66.02 2.42
C LEU A 20 47.86 64.77 1.96
N ASN A 21 47.56 63.92 2.95
CA ASN A 21 46.91 62.63 2.76
C ASN A 21 45.54 62.80 2.12
N HIS A 22 45.25 61.91 1.17
CA HIS A 22 43.92 61.54 0.70
C HIS A 22 42.95 61.41 1.88
N PHE A 23 42.10 62.42 2.08
CA PHE A 23 41.03 62.37 3.07
C PHE A 23 39.82 63.15 2.57
N GLN A 24 39.35 62.87 1.35
CA GLN A 24 38.04 63.38 0.89
C GLN A 24 37.38 62.69 -0.30
N THR A 25 37.95 61.59 -0.82
CA THR A 25 37.32 60.80 -1.91
C THR A 25 36.92 59.38 -1.49
N GLY A 26 37.01 59.05 -0.19
CA GLY A 26 36.72 57.71 0.35
C GLY A 26 35.39 57.54 1.08
N LEU A 27 34.62 58.61 1.33
CA LEU A 27 33.42 58.54 2.19
C LEU A 27 32.11 58.35 1.42
N VAL A 28 32.08 58.61 0.11
CA VAL A 28 30.86 58.45 -0.71
C VAL A 28 30.73 57.04 -1.31
N ILE A 29 31.85 56.30 -1.41
CA ILE A 29 31.84 54.91 -1.91
C ILE A 29 31.65 53.90 -0.75
N PHE A 30 31.90 54.30 0.50
CA PHE A 30 31.71 53.44 1.68
C PHE A 30 30.29 53.46 2.27
N LEU A 31 29.42 54.35 1.81
CA LEU A 31 27.98 54.38 2.17
C LEU A 31 27.08 53.63 1.17
N HIS A 32 27.67 53.01 0.13
CA HIS A 32 26.98 52.06 -0.75
C HIS A 32 27.37 50.59 -0.50
N VAL A 33 28.23 50.31 0.49
CA VAL A 33 28.69 48.94 0.81
C VAL A 33 28.17 48.43 2.16
N LEU A 34 27.22 49.14 2.78
CA LEU A 34 26.60 48.72 4.05
C LEU A 34 25.07 48.56 3.97
N VAL A 35 24.56 48.02 2.86
CA VAL A 35 23.35 47.17 2.87
C VAL A 35 23.47 46.19 1.69
N SER A 36 24.30 45.15 1.82
CA SER A 36 24.02 43.88 1.14
C SER A 36 23.05 43.06 2.00
N ALA A 37 21.95 43.68 2.42
CA ALA A 37 20.75 42.90 2.64
C ALA A 37 20.38 42.42 1.24
N GLN A 38 20.60 41.14 0.95
CA GLN A 38 19.95 40.49 -0.19
C GLN A 38 18.47 40.81 -0.04
N ALA A 39 18.00 41.80 -0.81
CA ALA A 39 16.58 42.07 -0.91
C ALA A 39 16.01 40.77 -1.49
N THR A 40 15.37 40.01 -0.62
CA THR A 40 14.57 38.85 -0.96
C THR A 40 13.44 39.41 -1.80
N THR A 41 13.66 39.49 -3.11
CA THR A 41 12.71 40.08 -4.03
C THR A 41 11.47 39.20 -4.01
N CYS A 42 10.43 39.73 -3.39
CA CYS A 42 9.12 39.08 -3.39
C CYS A 42 8.60 39.09 -4.83
N PRO A 43 7.99 37.99 -5.33
CA PRO A 43 7.38 37.99 -6.64
C PRO A 43 6.31 39.07 -6.73
N GLN A 44 6.15 39.67 -7.92
CA GLN A 44 5.10 40.65 -8.15
C GLN A 44 3.72 40.04 -7.84
N ASN A 45 2.84 40.85 -7.24
CA ASN A 45 1.49 40.48 -6.81
C ASN A 45 1.41 39.43 -5.69
N CYS A 46 2.55 38.99 -5.13
CA CYS A 46 2.58 38.10 -3.98
C CYS A 46 2.91 38.85 -2.69
N GLU A 47 2.54 38.26 -1.57
CA GLU A 47 2.85 38.74 -0.24
C GLU A 47 3.95 37.88 0.36
N CYS A 48 5.05 38.51 0.76
CA CYS A 48 6.14 37.84 1.45
C CYS A 48 6.19 38.28 2.90
N SER A 49 6.18 37.31 3.81
CA SER A 49 6.23 37.54 5.24
C SER A 49 7.32 36.67 5.86
N GLY A 50 8.09 37.25 6.79
CA GLY A 50 9.11 36.52 7.52
C GLY A 50 10.00 37.47 8.31
N LEU A 51 10.17 37.19 9.60
CA LEU A 51 11.16 37.86 10.45
C LEU A 51 12.31 36.86 10.66
N GLY A 52 13.46 37.09 10.02
CA GLY A 52 14.67 36.27 10.21
C GLY A 52 15.18 35.55 8.95
N ARG A 53 15.58 34.27 9.11
CA ARG A 53 16.33 33.49 8.09
C ARG A 53 15.49 32.88 6.98
N THR A 54 14.18 32.71 7.17
CA THR A 54 13.30 32.03 6.20
C THR A 54 12.08 32.87 5.86
N VAL A 55 11.60 32.76 4.62
CA VAL A 55 10.48 33.55 4.10
C VAL A 55 9.28 32.65 3.79
N ILE A 56 8.07 33.15 4.07
CA ILE A 56 6.80 32.60 3.60
C ILE A 56 6.34 33.47 2.44
N VAL A 57 6.02 32.85 1.30
CA VAL A 57 5.50 33.53 0.11
C VAL A 57 4.05 33.10 -0.11
N LYS A 58 3.15 34.06 -0.28
CA LYS A 58 1.71 33.85 -0.49
C LYS A 58 1.25 34.53 -1.78
N CYS A 59 0.83 33.74 -2.75
CA CYS A 59 0.32 34.12 -4.05
C CYS A 59 -1.09 33.53 -4.22
N VAL A 60 -2.06 34.04 -3.45
CA VAL A 60 -3.43 33.51 -3.38
C VAL A 60 -4.38 34.34 -4.23
N ASN A 61 -5.13 33.72 -5.14
CA ASN A 61 -6.10 34.38 -6.03
C ASN A 61 -5.51 35.60 -6.76
N LYS A 62 -4.37 35.39 -7.45
CA LYS A 62 -3.61 36.44 -8.15
C LYS A 62 -3.66 36.28 -9.67
N ASP A 63 -4.59 35.46 -10.17
CA ASP A 63 -4.79 35.18 -11.61
C ASP A 63 -3.50 34.74 -12.34
N LEU A 64 -2.65 34.01 -11.62
CA LEU A 64 -1.36 33.56 -12.16
C LEU A 64 -1.55 32.39 -13.13
N ASN A 65 -0.96 32.50 -14.31
CA ASN A 65 -0.91 31.42 -15.31
C ASN A 65 0.39 30.59 -15.26
N ALA A 66 1.34 30.98 -14.39
CA ALA A 66 2.61 30.29 -14.18
C ALA A 66 3.13 30.53 -12.75
N ILE A 67 4.12 29.75 -12.33
CA ILE A 67 4.82 29.97 -11.05
C ILE A 67 5.50 31.35 -11.09
N PRO A 68 5.23 32.24 -10.11
CA PRO A 68 5.72 33.61 -10.16
C PRO A 68 7.22 33.68 -9.85
N GLN A 69 7.93 34.56 -10.55
CA GLN A 69 9.38 34.75 -10.42
C GLN A 69 9.72 36.22 -10.12
N PRO A 70 10.84 36.52 -9.45
CA PRO A 70 11.75 35.58 -8.80
C PRO A 70 11.21 35.08 -7.45
N LEU A 71 11.51 33.83 -7.07
CA LEU A 71 11.24 33.32 -5.73
C LEU A 71 12.42 33.62 -4.79
N PRO A 72 12.22 33.98 -3.51
CA PRO A 72 13.31 34.11 -2.53
C PRO A 72 14.03 32.78 -2.29
N LEU A 73 15.37 32.77 -2.28
CA LEU A 73 16.18 31.55 -2.07
C LEU A 73 15.96 30.88 -0.70
N ASN A 74 15.61 31.67 0.31
CA ASN A 74 15.34 31.21 1.67
C ASN A 74 13.84 30.98 1.92
N VAL A 75 13.04 30.80 0.87
CA VAL A 75 11.63 30.42 1.00
C VAL A 75 11.52 29.08 1.72
N LYS A 76 10.72 29.05 2.78
CA LYS A 76 10.41 27.82 3.55
C LYS A 76 9.01 27.30 3.25
N THR A 77 8.09 28.22 2.99
CA THR A 77 6.69 27.89 2.69
C THR A 77 6.22 28.73 1.52
N LEU A 78 5.69 28.07 0.49
CA LEU A 78 5.21 28.69 -0.74
C LEU A 78 3.75 28.30 -0.96
N PHE A 79 2.86 29.29 -0.90
CA PHE A 79 1.45 29.15 -1.25
C PHE A 79 1.19 29.81 -2.59
N ILE A 80 0.80 29.02 -3.59
CA ILE A 80 0.37 29.49 -4.90
C ILE A 80 -0.99 28.85 -5.14
N THR A 81 -2.04 29.37 -4.50
CA THR A 81 -3.36 28.74 -4.45
C THR A 81 -4.42 29.59 -5.12
N GLY A 82 -5.42 28.96 -5.75
CA GLY A 82 -6.51 29.69 -6.39
C GLY A 82 -6.09 30.47 -7.64
N ASN A 83 -5.14 29.96 -8.43
CA ASN A 83 -4.73 30.58 -9.69
C ASN A 83 -5.03 29.68 -10.89
N ASP A 84 -4.56 30.04 -12.08
CA ASP A 84 -4.91 29.44 -13.36
C ASP A 84 -3.75 28.68 -14.02
N ILE A 85 -2.83 28.14 -13.22
CA ILE A 85 -1.62 27.45 -13.70
C ILE A 85 -2.01 26.11 -14.35
N PRO A 86 -1.79 25.90 -15.67
CA PRO A 86 -2.22 24.69 -16.36
C PRO A 86 -1.19 23.56 -16.32
N HIS A 87 0.10 23.88 -16.30
CA HIS A 87 1.17 22.90 -16.40
C HIS A 87 2.33 23.22 -15.47
N LEU A 88 2.80 22.22 -14.73
CA LEU A 88 4.05 22.28 -13.99
C LEU A 88 5.16 21.70 -14.85
N LYS A 89 5.77 22.56 -15.68
CA LYS A 89 6.88 22.21 -16.55
C LYS A 89 8.17 21.98 -15.76
N HIS A 90 9.11 21.21 -16.33
CA HIS A 90 10.41 20.93 -15.70
C HIS A 90 11.22 22.19 -15.30
N ASP A 91 10.97 23.33 -15.95
CA ASP A 91 11.63 24.62 -15.72
C ASP A 91 10.82 25.57 -14.83
N ALA A 92 9.65 25.17 -14.32
CA ALA A 92 8.77 26.01 -13.49
C ALA A 92 9.44 26.48 -12.19
N PHE A 93 10.40 25.70 -11.67
CA PHE A 93 11.27 26.07 -10.55
C PHE A 93 12.74 26.10 -11.03
N PRO A 94 13.21 27.22 -11.61
CA PRO A 94 14.52 27.27 -12.27
C PRO A 94 15.70 27.21 -11.30
N GLN A 95 15.52 27.64 -10.05
CA GLN A 95 16.54 27.69 -9.00
C GLN A 95 16.31 26.62 -7.92
N SER A 96 17.36 26.25 -7.19
CA SER A 96 17.24 25.37 -6.02
C SER A 96 16.58 26.10 -4.86
N LEU A 97 15.55 25.50 -4.27
CA LEU A 97 14.85 26.03 -3.09
C LEU A 97 15.14 25.12 -1.89
N ASP A 98 16.39 25.16 -1.43
CA ASP A 98 16.93 24.20 -0.46
C ASP A 98 16.24 24.25 0.92
N GLN A 99 15.61 25.39 1.24
CA GLN A 99 14.90 25.59 2.51
C GLN A 99 13.39 25.32 2.40
N LEU A 100 12.86 25.06 1.19
CA LEU A 100 11.43 24.89 1.00
C LEU A 100 10.99 23.55 1.57
N THR A 101 10.12 23.60 2.58
CA THR A 101 9.56 22.41 3.24
C THR A 101 8.10 22.19 2.89
N ASN A 102 7.38 23.25 2.50
CA ASN A 102 5.93 23.21 2.28
C ASN A 102 5.59 23.94 0.98
N LEU A 103 5.02 23.22 0.02
CA LEU A 103 4.54 23.75 -1.25
C LEU A 103 3.05 23.48 -1.39
N ASN A 104 2.25 24.53 -1.49
CA ASN A 104 0.82 24.42 -1.72
C ASN A 104 0.47 25.01 -3.09
N LEU A 105 0.03 24.14 -3.99
CA LEU A 105 -0.41 24.42 -5.36
C LEU A 105 -1.90 24.03 -5.53
N SER A 106 -2.66 23.98 -4.43
CA SER A 106 -4.06 23.61 -4.46
C SER A 106 -4.93 24.64 -5.18
N ARG A 107 -6.08 24.19 -5.71
CA ARG A 107 -7.06 25.03 -6.40
C ARG A 107 -6.44 25.79 -7.57
N ASN A 108 -5.59 25.12 -8.36
CA ASN A 108 -5.15 25.64 -9.66
C ASN A 108 -5.87 24.88 -10.79
N LYS A 109 -5.37 25.02 -12.02
CA LYS A 109 -5.84 24.27 -13.19
C LYS A 109 -4.79 23.26 -13.67
N ILE A 110 -3.96 22.74 -12.76
CA ILE A 110 -2.82 21.91 -13.14
C ILE A 110 -3.33 20.60 -13.75
N GLU A 111 -2.93 20.35 -14.98
CA GLU A 111 -3.30 19.20 -15.79
C GLU A 111 -2.14 18.22 -15.97
N VAL A 112 -0.93 18.75 -16.11
CA VAL A 112 0.29 17.99 -16.42
C VAL A 112 1.42 18.36 -15.47
N ILE A 113 2.08 17.34 -14.93
CA ILE A 113 3.27 17.45 -14.09
C ILE A 113 4.44 16.73 -14.77
N ASP A 114 5.44 17.51 -15.20
CA ASP A 114 6.63 17.02 -15.89
C ASP A 114 7.56 16.21 -14.97
N PRO A 115 8.41 15.35 -15.55
CA PRO A 115 9.50 14.71 -14.80
C PRO A 115 10.42 15.74 -14.12
N PHE A 116 10.94 15.38 -12.94
CA PHE A 116 11.94 16.14 -12.18
C PHE A 116 11.53 17.56 -11.76
N VAL A 117 10.27 17.97 -11.91
CA VAL A 117 9.81 19.31 -11.54
C VAL A 117 10.01 19.61 -10.05
N PHE A 118 9.97 18.58 -9.19
CA PHE A 118 10.22 18.73 -7.76
C PHE A 118 11.68 18.44 -7.35
N ALA A 119 12.59 18.19 -8.32
CA ALA A 119 13.94 17.74 -8.02
C ALA A 119 14.83 18.81 -7.35
N LYS A 120 14.53 20.09 -7.58
CA LYS A 120 15.23 21.26 -7.02
C LYS A 120 14.70 21.70 -5.65
N MET A 121 13.97 20.83 -4.96
CA MET A 121 13.40 21.08 -3.63
C MET A 121 13.74 19.92 -2.70
N PRO A 122 15.03 19.73 -2.35
CA PRO A 122 15.50 18.54 -1.63
C PRO A 122 14.94 18.42 -0.20
N SER A 123 14.47 19.52 0.38
CA SER A 123 13.90 19.57 1.73
C SER A 123 12.36 19.51 1.76
N LEU A 124 11.70 19.30 0.62
CA LEU A 124 10.25 19.33 0.52
C LEU A 124 9.62 18.18 1.31
N LYS A 125 8.82 18.53 2.32
CA LYS A 125 8.15 17.58 3.22
C LYS A 125 6.66 17.47 2.95
N GLN A 126 6.03 18.57 2.54
CA GLN A 126 4.59 18.62 2.29
C GLN A 126 4.32 19.22 0.92
N LEU A 127 3.56 18.50 0.11
CA LEU A 127 3.09 18.94 -1.20
C LEU A 127 1.57 18.80 -1.28
N ASP A 128 0.90 19.91 -1.48
CA ASP A 128 -0.55 19.96 -1.71
C ASP A 128 -0.85 20.32 -3.16
N LEU A 129 -1.41 19.36 -3.89
CA LEU A 129 -1.87 19.47 -5.27
C LEU A 129 -3.39 19.33 -5.36
N SER A 130 -4.11 19.38 -4.24
CA SER A 130 -5.56 19.14 -4.22
C SER A 130 -6.35 20.13 -5.07
N ASN A 131 -7.54 19.74 -5.52
CA ASN A 131 -8.41 20.59 -6.32
C ASN A 131 -7.72 21.10 -7.61
N ASN A 132 -7.05 20.19 -8.32
CA ASN A 132 -6.50 20.43 -9.66
C ASN A 132 -7.20 19.49 -10.66
N ARG A 133 -6.69 19.35 -11.88
CA ARG A 133 -7.29 18.50 -12.94
C ARG A 133 -6.22 17.62 -13.58
N ILE A 134 -5.40 17.00 -12.74
CA ILE A 134 -4.20 16.30 -13.16
C ILE A 134 -4.63 15.02 -13.89
N TYR A 135 -4.31 14.93 -15.18
CA TYR A 135 -4.50 13.72 -15.99
C TYR A 135 -3.17 13.07 -16.37
N LYS A 136 -2.04 13.76 -16.16
CA LYS A 136 -0.70 13.22 -16.42
C LYS A 136 0.28 13.63 -15.33
N PHE A 137 0.78 12.64 -14.60
CA PHE A 137 1.79 12.81 -13.57
C PHE A 137 2.95 11.88 -13.89
N SER A 138 4.15 12.43 -14.16
CA SER A 138 5.32 11.59 -14.38
C SER A 138 5.73 10.85 -13.08
N PRO A 139 5.90 9.51 -13.10
CA PRO A 139 6.42 8.78 -11.94
C PRO A 139 7.79 9.27 -11.46
N LYS A 140 8.54 9.98 -12.32
CA LYS A 140 9.84 10.62 -12.02
C LYS A 140 9.72 12.11 -11.65
N GLY A 141 8.54 12.59 -11.26
CA GLY A 141 8.34 13.98 -10.82
C GLY A 141 9.20 14.35 -9.59
N PHE A 142 9.48 13.35 -8.74
CA PHE A 142 10.31 13.47 -7.54
C PHE A 142 11.71 12.88 -7.76
N SER A 143 12.71 13.43 -7.04
CA SER A 143 14.04 12.81 -6.93
C SER A 143 13.97 11.52 -6.12
N THR A 144 14.87 10.57 -6.38
CA THR A 144 14.95 9.28 -5.67
C THR A 144 15.26 9.42 -4.18
N ASN A 145 15.92 10.51 -3.77
CA ASN A 145 16.29 10.82 -2.39
C ASN A 145 15.33 11.83 -1.71
N ASN A 146 14.11 12.00 -2.24
CA ASN A 146 13.17 12.95 -1.66
C ASN A 146 12.78 12.56 -0.21
N VAL A 147 12.42 13.58 0.57
CA VAL A 147 12.01 13.45 1.98
C VAL A 147 10.53 13.79 2.17
N LEU A 148 9.72 13.57 1.13
CA LEU A 148 8.30 13.92 1.15
C LEU A 148 7.58 13.06 2.20
N HIS A 149 6.93 13.70 3.15
CA HIS A 149 6.16 13.05 4.21
C HIS A 149 4.66 13.09 3.94
N GLU A 150 4.18 14.11 3.22
CA GLU A 150 2.76 14.34 2.99
C GLU A 150 2.52 14.76 1.55
N LEU A 151 1.60 14.04 0.91
CA LEU A 151 1.16 14.29 -0.45
C LEU A 151 -0.36 14.34 -0.46
N ASN A 152 -0.90 15.50 -0.84
CA ASN A 152 -2.33 15.68 -1.00
C ASN A 152 -2.70 15.75 -2.49
N LEU A 153 -3.42 14.73 -2.95
CA LEU A 153 -3.96 14.59 -4.30
C LEU A 153 -5.50 14.54 -4.28
N SER A 154 -6.13 15.11 -3.25
CA SER A 154 -7.59 15.11 -3.14
C SER A 154 -8.24 15.92 -4.26
N SER A 155 -9.30 15.40 -4.88
CA SER A 155 -10.01 16.05 -5.99
C SER A 155 -9.08 16.52 -7.11
N THR A 156 -8.21 15.62 -7.56
CA THR A 156 -7.29 15.84 -8.70
C THR A 156 -7.67 15.04 -9.94
N LEU A 157 -8.38 13.93 -9.76
CA LEU A 157 -8.74 12.97 -10.80
C LEU A 157 -9.80 13.51 -11.78
N PHE A 158 -9.43 13.65 -13.05
CA PHE A 158 -10.35 13.98 -14.14
C PHE A 158 -10.62 12.74 -15.01
N ASN A 159 -11.90 12.42 -15.25
CA ASN A 159 -12.35 11.38 -16.20
C ASN A 159 -11.89 9.93 -15.93
N ASN A 160 -11.76 9.53 -14.65
CA ASN A 160 -11.49 8.16 -14.16
C ASN A 160 -10.23 7.44 -14.69
N SER A 161 -9.52 8.01 -15.65
CA SER A 161 -8.40 7.36 -16.36
C SER A 161 -7.09 7.41 -15.58
N PHE A 162 -7.04 8.13 -14.46
CA PHE A 162 -5.77 8.51 -13.82
C PHE A 162 -5.41 7.71 -12.55
N ILE A 163 -6.21 6.69 -12.18
CA ILE A 163 -5.86 5.79 -11.06
C ILE A 163 -4.59 4.99 -11.37
N GLU A 164 -4.35 4.62 -12.62
CA GLU A 164 -3.14 3.88 -13.01
C GLU A 164 -1.88 4.74 -12.91
N GLU A 165 -1.97 6.03 -13.23
CA GLU A 165 -0.88 7.00 -13.06
C GLU A 165 -0.56 7.23 -11.59
N ILE A 166 -1.57 7.40 -10.72
CA ILE A 166 -1.34 7.48 -9.27
C ILE A 166 -0.72 6.18 -8.77
N SER A 167 -1.21 5.04 -9.25
CA SER A 167 -0.68 3.74 -8.88
C SER A 167 0.78 3.58 -9.32
N ALA A 168 1.12 4.02 -10.54
CA ALA A 168 2.49 4.04 -11.03
C ALA A 168 3.39 4.99 -10.22
N LEU A 169 2.90 6.17 -9.84
CA LEU A 169 3.62 7.12 -9.00
C LEU A 169 3.95 6.50 -7.64
N VAL A 170 2.96 5.90 -6.99
CA VAL A 170 3.09 5.34 -5.64
C VAL A 170 3.95 4.08 -5.63
N ARG A 171 3.87 3.24 -6.67
CA ARG A 171 4.69 2.01 -6.79
C ARG A 171 6.17 2.27 -7.09
N ASN A 172 6.52 3.43 -7.66
CA ASN A 172 7.87 3.72 -8.19
C ASN A 172 8.99 3.88 -7.12
N GLU A 173 8.80 3.40 -5.88
CA GLU A 173 9.80 3.40 -4.78
C GLU A 173 10.41 4.77 -4.44
N THR A 174 9.90 5.86 -5.01
CA THR A 174 10.40 7.22 -4.73
C THR A 174 9.79 7.76 -3.45
N LEU A 175 8.55 7.40 -3.11
CA LEU A 175 7.80 7.95 -1.98
C LEU A 175 7.98 7.14 -0.68
N VAL A 176 9.15 6.54 -0.46
CA VAL A 176 9.43 5.66 0.69
C VAL A 176 9.29 6.36 2.05
N ASN A 177 9.45 7.68 2.10
CA ASN A 177 9.33 8.50 3.31
C ASN A 177 7.90 8.99 3.57
N LEU A 178 6.94 8.66 2.69
CA LEU A 178 5.58 9.17 2.77
C LEU A 178 4.87 8.59 4.00
N VAL A 179 4.28 9.48 4.79
CA VAL A 179 3.56 9.16 6.04
C VAL A 179 2.06 9.37 5.87
N ARG A 180 1.67 10.39 5.10
CA ARG A 180 0.28 10.74 4.84
C ARG A 180 0.02 10.87 3.34
N LEU A 181 -1.01 10.17 2.87
CA LEU A 181 -1.49 10.22 1.51
C LEU A 181 -2.99 10.53 1.51
N GLU A 182 -3.36 11.65 0.89
CA GLU A 182 -4.75 12.09 0.76
C GLU A 182 -5.21 11.89 -0.69
N LEU A 183 -6.19 11.00 -0.89
CA LEU A 183 -6.78 10.65 -2.18
C LEU A 183 -8.30 10.88 -2.18
N SER A 184 -8.80 11.73 -1.29
CA SER A 184 -10.23 11.96 -1.10
C SER A 184 -10.85 12.69 -2.30
N GLY A 185 -12.14 12.49 -2.58
CA GLY A 185 -12.86 13.30 -3.56
C GLY A 185 -12.43 13.07 -5.01
N ASN A 186 -11.95 11.88 -5.35
CA ASN A 186 -11.31 11.55 -6.62
C ASN A 186 -12.15 10.63 -7.52
N GLY A 187 -13.35 10.21 -7.09
CA GLY A 187 -14.21 9.32 -7.87
C GLY A 187 -13.61 7.93 -8.11
N LEU A 188 -12.71 7.46 -7.25
CA LEU A 188 -12.08 6.14 -7.37
C LEU A 188 -13.12 5.04 -7.26
N VAL A 189 -13.20 4.14 -8.25
CA VAL A 189 -14.15 3.01 -8.25
C VAL A 189 -13.53 1.74 -7.66
N TYR A 190 -12.23 1.56 -7.84
CA TYR A 190 -11.46 0.46 -7.30
C TYR A 190 -10.06 0.94 -6.92
N LEU A 191 -9.38 0.14 -6.10
CA LEU A 191 -7.96 0.32 -5.80
C LEU A 191 -7.19 -0.83 -6.45
N PRO A 192 -6.19 -0.54 -7.30
CA PRO A 192 -5.33 -1.58 -7.85
C PRO A 192 -4.69 -2.43 -6.75
N GLU A 193 -4.48 -3.71 -7.04
CA GLU A 193 -3.72 -4.61 -6.17
C GLU A 193 -2.31 -4.07 -6.00
N ASP A 194 -1.75 -4.24 -4.81
CA ASP A 194 -0.41 -3.80 -4.44
C ASP A 194 -0.11 -2.31 -4.60
N MET A 195 -1.11 -1.45 -4.86
CA MET A 195 -0.91 -0.02 -5.12
C MET A 195 -0.06 0.68 -4.06
N PHE A 196 -0.19 0.29 -2.80
CA PHE A 196 0.47 0.92 -1.67
C PHE A 196 1.68 0.14 -1.14
N THR A 197 2.05 -0.99 -1.74
CA THR A 197 3.11 -1.88 -1.23
C THR A 197 4.47 -1.20 -1.10
N SER A 198 4.77 -0.24 -1.97
CA SER A 198 6.02 0.54 -1.95
C SER A 198 6.02 1.72 -0.97
N LEU A 199 5.04 1.82 -0.06
CA LEU A 199 4.92 2.87 0.96
C LEU A 199 5.10 2.34 2.39
N PRO A 200 6.31 1.89 2.78
CA PRO A 200 6.53 1.20 4.06
C PRO A 200 6.28 2.06 5.30
N ASN A 201 6.33 3.40 5.17
CA ASN A 201 6.17 4.35 6.26
C ASN A 201 4.78 4.99 6.34
N LEU A 202 3.85 4.59 5.46
CA LEU A 202 2.51 5.17 5.40
C LEU A 202 1.73 4.87 6.68
N LYS A 203 1.20 5.92 7.31
CA LYS A 203 0.42 5.84 8.55
C LYS A 203 -0.99 6.37 8.39
N THR A 204 -1.21 7.29 7.45
CA THR A 204 -2.53 7.88 7.22
C THR A 204 -2.87 7.81 5.75
N LEU A 205 -3.99 7.15 5.46
CA LEU A 205 -4.55 7.05 4.12
C LEU A 205 -5.99 7.55 4.16
N ALA A 206 -6.27 8.60 3.38
CA ALA A 206 -7.61 9.13 3.23
C ALA A 206 -8.15 8.83 1.83
N LEU A 207 -9.28 8.14 1.80
CA LEU A 207 -10.00 7.70 0.60
C LEU A 207 -11.47 8.18 0.65
N ARG A 208 -11.78 9.17 1.50
CA ARG A 208 -13.13 9.67 1.69
C ARG A 208 -13.71 10.22 0.38
N ASN A 209 -15.03 10.11 0.20
CA ASN A 209 -15.73 10.70 -0.94
C ASN A 209 -15.18 10.18 -2.27
N ASN A 210 -15.16 8.86 -2.39
CA ASN A 210 -14.84 8.15 -3.63
C ASN A 210 -16.02 7.23 -3.95
N SER A 211 -15.87 6.36 -4.95
CA SER A 211 -16.91 5.43 -5.39
C SER A 211 -16.46 3.98 -5.22
N ILE A 212 -15.63 3.70 -4.21
CA ILE A 212 -15.00 2.39 -4.04
C ILE A 212 -16.08 1.39 -3.66
N VAL A 213 -16.26 0.35 -4.48
CA VAL A 213 -17.32 -0.65 -4.28
C VAL A 213 -16.84 -1.84 -3.47
N ASN A 214 -15.65 -2.34 -3.79
CA ASN A 214 -15.05 -3.51 -3.16
C ASN A 214 -13.55 -3.28 -2.95
N LEU A 215 -12.99 -3.93 -1.94
CA LEU A 215 -11.55 -3.99 -1.69
C LEU A 215 -11.03 -5.35 -2.14
N LYS A 216 -9.88 -5.39 -2.80
CA LYS A 216 -9.23 -6.64 -3.15
C LYS A 216 -8.48 -7.19 -1.94
N ASN A 217 -8.34 -8.50 -1.86
CA ASN A 217 -7.57 -9.14 -0.81
C ASN A 217 -6.12 -8.64 -0.86
N GLY A 218 -5.59 -8.24 0.30
CA GLY A 218 -4.24 -7.73 0.40
C GLY A 218 -4.02 -6.29 -0.10
N THR A 219 -5.07 -5.52 -0.41
CA THR A 219 -4.93 -4.08 -0.75
C THR A 219 -4.13 -3.30 0.30
N PHE A 220 -4.24 -3.67 1.58
CA PHE A 220 -3.51 -3.05 2.68
C PHE A 220 -2.41 -3.93 3.26
N LYS A 221 -2.06 -5.02 2.57
CA LYS A 221 -1.02 -5.95 3.01
C LYS A 221 0.31 -5.23 3.15
N ASN A 222 1.06 -5.57 4.19
CA ASN A 222 2.37 -4.99 4.53
C ASN A 222 2.35 -3.50 4.91
N LEU A 223 1.18 -2.85 4.99
CA LEU A 223 1.06 -1.51 5.55
C LEU A 223 0.98 -1.58 7.08
N ARG A 224 1.29 -0.44 7.72
CA ARG A 224 1.12 -0.25 9.16
C ARG A 224 0.37 1.06 9.42
N LEU A 225 -0.87 1.12 8.94
CA LEU A 225 -1.69 2.31 9.06
C LEU A 225 -2.11 2.53 10.52
N LYS A 226 -2.19 3.82 10.87
CA LYS A 226 -2.81 4.29 12.12
C LYS A 226 -4.19 4.89 11.87
N SER A 227 -4.43 5.40 10.67
CA SER A 227 -5.67 6.06 10.30
C SER A 227 -6.02 5.71 8.86
N LEU A 228 -7.22 5.17 8.67
CA LEU A 228 -7.79 4.85 7.37
C LEU A 228 -9.21 5.44 7.29
N ASP A 229 -9.39 6.43 6.41
CA ASP A 229 -10.70 7.05 6.18
C ASP A 229 -11.28 6.54 4.85
N MET A 230 -12.34 5.73 4.93
CA MET A 230 -13.07 5.20 3.77
C MET A 230 -14.55 5.63 3.80
N ARG A 231 -14.87 6.71 4.51
CA ARG A 231 -16.23 7.27 4.56
C ARG A 231 -16.68 7.72 3.18
N GLU A 232 -17.99 7.81 2.97
CA GLU A 232 -18.57 8.32 1.72
C GLU A 232 -18.01 7.56 0.51
N ASN A 233 -18.10 6.23 0.56
CA ASN A 233 -17.77 5.33 -0.54
C ASN A 233 -18.99 4.46 -0.86
N SER A 234 -18.81 3.40 -1.66
CA SER A 234 -19.88 2.49 -2.06
C SER A 234 -19.60 1.06 -1.61
N LEU A 235 -18.86 0.89 -0.49
CA LEU A 235 -18.53 -0.43 0.04
C LEU A 235 -19.80 -1.18 0.42
N LYS A 236 -19.90 -2.41 -0.06
CA LYS A 236 -21.05 -3.30 0.19
C LYS A 236 -20.82 -4.27 1.32
N GLU A 237 -19.58 -4.75 1.43
CA GLU A 237 -19.12 -5.74 2.40
C GLU A 237 -17.61 -5.58 2.62
N LEU A 238 -17.07 -6.23 3.65
CA LEU A 238 -15.63 -6.42 3.84
C LEU A 238 -15.35 -7.92 3.85
N SER A 239 -14.36 -8.36 3.08
CA SER A 239 -13.96 -9.77 3.08
C SER A 239 -13.21 -10.13 4.36
N ASN A 240 -13.22 -11.43 4.71
CA ASN A 240 -12.47 -11.94 5.85
C ASN A 240 -10.98 -11.60 5.78
N ALA A 241 -10.40 -11.66 4.57
CA ALA A 241 -9.00 -11.26 4.36
C ALA A 241 -8.76 -9.77 4.67
N THR A 242 -9.69 -8.89 4.30
CA THR A 242 -9.58 -7.45 4.63
C THR A 242 -9.71 -7.21 6.13
N MET A 243 -10.61 -7.92 6.81
CA MET A 243 -10.75 -7.82 8.27
C MET A 243 -9.53 -8.37 9.01
N ASP A 244 -8.93 -9.47 8.51
CA ASP A 244 -7.68 -10.01 9.03
C ASP A 244 -6.50 -9.03 8.84
N ASP A 245 -6.44 -8.35 7.69
CA ASP A 245 -5.45 -7.29 7.42
C ASP A 245 -5.60 -6.12 8.41
N PHE A 246 -6.82 -5.80 8.84
CA PHE A 246 -7.09 -4.77 9.85
C PHE A 246 -6.73 -5.23 11.27
N ASP A 247 -7.07 -6.46 11.65
CA ASP A 247 -6.72 -7.04 12.96
C ASP A 247 -5.20 -7.12 13.17
N GLN A 248 -4.41 -7.26 12.09
CA GLN A 248 -2.95 -7.25 12.13
C GLN A 248 -2.33 -5.86 12.33
N GLN A 249 -3.12 -4.78 12.28
CA GLN A 249 -2.63 -3.41 12.39
C GLN A 249 -2.86 -2.84 13.80
N PRO A 250 -1.81 -2.74 14.64
CA PRO A 250 -1.98 -2.34 16.04
C PRO A 250 -2.41 -0.88 16.17
N GLY A 251 -3.58 -0.66 16.76
CA GLY A 251 -4.11 0.68 17.06
C GLY A 251 -4.57 1.46 15.82
N ILE A 252 -4.94 0.75 14.74
CA ILE A 252 -5.55 1.38 13.57
C ILE A 252 -6.91 1.99 13.93
N SER A 253 -7.16 3.19 13.42
CA SER A 253 -8.45 3.87 13.47
C SER A 253 -9.06 3.90 12.07
N ILE A 254 -10.18 3.21 11.89
CA ILE A 254 -10.88 3.07 10.62
C ILE A 254 -12.20 3.84 10.70
N GLN A 255 -12.55 4.56 9.63
CA GLN A 255 -13.84 5.22 9.47
C GLN A 255 -14.56 4.71 8.22
N LEU A 256 -15.82 4.31 8.39
CA LEU A 256 -16.61 3.54 7.43
C LEU A 256 -18.02 4.10 7.20
N VAL A 257 -18.44 5.15 7.90
CA VAL A 257 -19.78 5.73 7.76
C VAL A 257 -20.07 6.20 6.32
N ASN A 258 -21.35 6.20 5.94
CA ASN A 258 -21.82 6.56 4.59
C ASN A 258 -21.24 5.63 3.51
N ASN A 259 -21.39 4.32 3.70
CA ASN A 259 -21.14 3.28 2.70
C ASN A 259 -22.43 2.52 2.38
N ALA A 260 -22.42 1.74 1.30
CA ALA A 260 -23.60 1.06 0.78
C ALA A 260 -23.74 -0.39 1.30
N TRP A 261 -23.67 -0.57 2.62
CA TRP A 261 -23.64 -1.91 3.25
C TRP A 261 -24.85 -2.76 2.85
N VAL A 262 -24.58 -3.95 2.34
CA VAL A 262 -25.58 -4.92 1.88
C VAL A 262 -25.81 -5.94 2.99
N CYS A 263 -26.91 -5.80 3.72
CA CYS A 263 -27.27 -6.64 4.85
C CYS A 263 -27.98 -7.92 4.39
N ASP A 264 -27.26 -8.76 3.64
CA ASP A 264 -27.66 -10.11 3.28
C ASP A 264 -26.83 -11.16 4.03
N CYS A 265 -26.81 -12.41 3.57
CA CYS A 265 -26.05 -13.45 4.26
C CYS A 265 -24.54 -13.22 4.31
N ASN A 266 -23.98 -12.50 3.33
CA ASN A 266 -22.54 -12.30 3.24
C ASN A 266 -22.01 -11.31 4.27
N ILE A 267 -22.88 -10.50 4.88
CA ILE A 267 -22.48 -9.52 5.88
C ILE A 267 -22.22 -10.12 7.27
N GLU A 268 -22.58 -11.39 7.49
CA GLU A 268 -22.53 -12.03 8.82
C GLU A 268 -21.15 -11.90 9.48
N ASP A 269 -20.08 -12.20 8.74
CA ASP A 269 -18.70 -12.10 9.23
C ASP A 269 -18.33 -10.65 9.62
N LEU A 270 -18.81 -9.67 8.85
CA LEU A 270 -18.61 -8.25 9.15
C LEU A 270 -19.32 -7.84 10.45
N LEU A 271 -20.56 -8.31 10.66
CA LEU A 271 -21.31 -8.02 11.90
C LEU A 271 -20.58 -8.60 13.12
N VAL A 272 -20.11 -9.84 13.03
CA VAL A 272 -19.33 -10.49 14.09
C VAL A 272 -18.02 -9.75 14.35
N TRP A 273 -17.31 -9.34 13.30
CA TRP A 273 -16.07 -8.57 13.41
C TRP A 273 -16.28 -7.20 14.05
N LEU A 274 -17.32 -6.45 13.65
CA LEU A 274 -17.65 -5.15 14.25
C LEU A 274 -18.00 -5.25 15.74
N GLY A 275 -18.63 -6.37 16.14
CA GLY A 275 -18.95 -6.63 17.54
C GLY A 275 -17.72 -6.84 18.43
N ARG A 276 -16.65 -7.46 17.90
CA ARG A 276 -15.41 -7.75 18.64
C ARG A 276 -14.32 -6.68 18.50
N SER A 277 -14.30 -5.95 17.39
CA SER A 277 -13.22 -5.04 17.03
C SER A 277 -13.50 -3.60 17.47
N ASP A 278 -12.47 -2.95 18.01
CA ASP A 278 -12.48 -1.51 18.32
C ASP A 278 -11.72 -0.68 17.27
N ALA A 279 -11.31 -1.32 16.15
CA ALA A 279 -10.60 -0.65 15.06
C ALA A 279 -11.48 0.40 14.35
N VAL A 280 -12.79 0.16 14.25
CA VAL A 280 -13.73 1.05 13.56
C VAL A 280 -14.29 2.07 14.56
N LEU A 281 -13.90 3.33 14.38
CA LEU A 281 -14.27 4.42 15.28
C LEU A 281 -15.76 4.75 15.22
N ASP A 282 -16.36 4.65 14.03
CA ASP A 282 -17.74 5.02 13.73
C ASP A 282 -18.67 3.79 13.62
N LYS A 283 -18.31 2.65 14.25
CA LYS A 283 -19.07 1.39 14.15
C LYS A 283 -20.54 1.51 14.56
N GLY A 284 -20.86 2.41 15.50
CA GLY A 284 -22.23 2.66 15.96
C GLY A 284 -23.10 3.47 14.99
N GLU A 285 -22.50 4.06 13.96
CA GLU A 285 -23.18 4.88 12.95
C GLU A 285 -23.37 4.13 11.62
N LEU A 286 -22.81 2.92 11.49
CA LEU A 286 -22.94 2.13 10.27
C LEU A 286 -24.37 1.59 10.13
N SER A 287 -24.95 1.77 8.95
CA SER A 287 -26.32 1.34 8.65
C SER A 287 -26.40 0.58 7.32
N CYS A 288 -27.39 -0.30 7.23
CA CYS A 288 -27.71 -1.04 6.02
C CYS A 288 -28.25 -0.09 4.94
N ALA A 289 -27.74 -0.22 3.73
CA ALA A 289 -28.29 0.47 2.55
C ALA A 289 -29.27 -0.43 1.76
N PHE A 290 -29.12 -1.74 1.89
CA PHE A 290 -29.92 -2.78 1.24
C PHE A 290 -29.98 -4.01 2.16
N PRO A 291 -31.02 -4.88 2.14
CA PRO A 291 -32.28 -4.75 1.38
C PRO A 291 -33.18 -3.64 1.91
N ASP A 292 -34.23 -3.28 1.16
CA ASP A 292 -35.17 -2.22 1.55
C ASP A 292 -35.85 -2.48 2.90
N SER A 293 -36.02 -3.75 3.29
CA SER A 293 -36.58 -4.13 4.60
C SER A 293 -35.67 -3.79 5.79
N LEU A 294 -34.37 -3.66 5.56
CA LEU A 294 -33.36 -3.36 6.58
C LEU A 294 -32.73 -1.99 6.37
N ARG A 295 -33.20 -1.21 5.39
CA ARG A 295 -32.64 0.11 5.07
C ARG A 295 -32.63 1.00 6.32
N ASP A 296 -31.51 1.67 6.52
CA ASP A 296 -31.23 2.56 7.66
C ASP A 296 -31.15 1.88 9.04
N THR A 297 -31.35 0.55 9.11
CA THR A 297 -31.08 -0.23 10.33
C THR A 297 -29.57 -0.23 10.61
N ARG A 298 -29.18 0.03 11.86
CA ARG A 298 -27.77 0.00 12.26
C ARG A 298 -27.21 -1.41 12.18
N LEU A 299 -25.99 -1.57 11.67
CA LEU A 299 -25.37 -2.88 11.48
C LEU A 299 -25.32 -3.68 12.79
N LEU A 300 -24.95 -3.04 13.90
CA LEU A 300 -24.86 -3.69 15.21
C LEU A 300 -26.24 -4.08 15.81
N GLU A 301 -27.33 -3.61 15.23
CA GLU A 301 -28.71 -3.92 15.66
C GLU A 301 -29.38 -4.97 14.76
N VAL A 302 -28.73 -5.40 13.66
CA VAL A 302 -29.27 -6.39 12.72
C VAL A 302 -29.31 -7.77 13.37
N ASN A 303 -30.47 -8.43 13.29
CA ASN A 303 -30.62 -9.82 13.72
C ASN A 303 -30.23 -10.77 12.59
N ILE A 304 -29.35 -11.74 12.88
CA ILE A 304 -28.88 -12.75 11.93
C ILE A 304 -30.05 -13.53 11.30
N SER A 305 -31.16 -13.69 12.02
CA SER A 305 -32.36 -14.39 11.50
C SER A 305 -33.07 -13.64 10.37
N GLU A 306 -32.86 -12.32 10.25
CA GLU A 306 -33.43 -11.46 9.21
C GLU A 306 -32.54 -11.39 7.96
N LEU A 307 -31.27 -11.78 8.10
CA LEU A 307 -30.40 -12.05 6.97
C LEU A 307 -30.94 -13.30 6.31
N HIS A 308 -31.41 -13.19 5.07
CA HIS A 308 -32.03 -14.27 4.30
C HIS A 308 -30.98 -15.31 3.86
N CYS A 309 -30.20 -15.81 4.81
CA CYS A 309 -29.19 -16.81 4.60
C CYS A 309 -29.83 -18.09 4.08
N PRO A 310 -29.28 -18.69 3.02
CA PRO A 310 -29.60 -20.06 2.67
C PRO A 310 -29.12 -20.95 3.82
N PHE A 311 -29.98 -21.14 4.82
CA PHE A 311 -29.74 -22.04 5.92
C PHE A 311 -29.41 -23.41 5.35
N TYR A 312 -28.21 -23.94 5.67
CA TYR A 312 -27.90 -25.12 6.51
C TYR A 312 -28.86 -26.35 6.54
N LYS A 313 -30.02 -26.30 5.89
CA LYS A 313 -30.96 -27.41 5.69
C LYS A 313 -30.44 -28.42 4.67
N ASP A 314 -29.60 -28.02 3.72
CA ASP A 314 -29.13 -28.94 2.66
C ASP A 314 -27.79 -29.63 2.94
N MET A 315 -26.86 -29.04 3.69
CA MET A 315 -25.56 -29.70 3.87
C MET A 315 -25.64 -30.95 4.76
N LYS A 316 -26.55 -30.95 5.75
CA LYS A 316 -26.81 -32.15 6.57
C LYS A 316 -27.56 -33.23 5.78
N SER A 317 -28.45 -32.84 4.86
CA SER A 317 -29.18 -33.77 3.99
C SER A 317 -28.24 -34.41 2.94
N VAL A 318 -27.29 -33.64 2.39
CA VAL A 318 -26.33 -34.13 1.39
C VAL A 318 -25.28 -35.06 2.00
N LEU A 319 -24.72 -34.75 3.18
CA LEU A 319 -23.83 -35.71 3.85
C LEU A 319 -24.60 -36.98 4.28
N GLN A 320 -25.83 -36.83 4.81
CA GLN A 320 -26.62 -37.97 5.26
C GLN A 320 -27.06 -38.88 4.10
N THR A 321 -27.41 -38.32 2.94
CA THR A 321 -27.70 -39.11 1.72
C THR A 321 -26.47 -39.83 1.18
N SER A 322 -25.28 -39.21 1.25
CA SER A 322 -24.00 -39.86 0.89
C SER A 322 -23.67 -41.07 1.78
N TYR A 323 -23.82 -40.94 3.11
CA TYR A 323 -23.56 -42.06 4.03
C TYR A 323 -24.58 -43.19 3.92
N VAL A 324 -25.85 -42.88 3.67
CA VAL A 324 -26.89 -43.89 3.42
C VAL A 324 -26.59 -44.66 2.13
N PHE A 325 -26.19 -43.96 1.06
CA PHE A 325 -25.81 -44.59 -0.19
C PHE A 325 -24.57 -45.51 -0.02
N LEU A 326 -23.54 -45.04 0.69
CA LEU A 326 -22.37 -45.85 1.04
C LEU A 326 -22.76 -47.10 1.84
N GLY A 327 -23.65 -46.95 2.83
CA GLY A 327 -24.16 -48.06 3.63
C GLY A 327 -24.88 -49.12 2.80
N ILE A 328 -25.71 -48.70 1.84
CA ILE A 328 -26.42 -49.61 0.92
C ILE A 328 -25.43 -50.36 0.02
N VAL A 329 -24.43 -49.67 -0.53
CA VAL A 329 -23.39 -50.29 -1.38
C VAL A 329 -22.60 -51.34 -0.60
N LEU A 330 -22.17 -51.02 0.63
CA LEU A 330 -21.44 -51.96 1.49
C LEU A 330 -22.29 -53.18 1.87
N ALA A 331 -23.59 -52.97 2.16
CA ALA A 331 -24.51 -54.07 2.42
C ALA A 331 -24.69 -54.99 1.21
N LEU A 332 -24.83 -54.43 0.01
CA LEU A 332 -24.92 -55.20 -1.24
C LEU A 332 -23.64 -56.02 -1.50
N ILE A 333 -22.47 -55.42 -1.32
CA ILE A 333 -21.18 -56.13 -1.43
C ILE A 333 -21.14 -57.29 -0.42
N GLY A 334 -21.54 -57.07 0.82
CA GLY A 334 -21.61 -58.10 1.86
C GLY A 334 -22.55 -59.26 1.48
N VAL A 335 -23.74 -58.95 0.95
CA VAL A 335 -24.70 -59.97 0.50
C VAL A 335 -24.15 -60.77 -0.68
N ILE A 336 -23.54 -60.11 -1.66
CA ILE A 336 -22.92 -60.79 -2.81
C ILE A 336 -21.79 -61.70 -2.34
N PHE A 337 -20.93 -61.23 -1.44
CA PHE A 337 -19.83 -62.01 -0.88
C PHE A 337 -20.35 -63.27 -0.14
N LEU A 338 -21.36 -63.11 0.72
CA LEU A 338 -22.00 -64.23 1.41
C LEU A 338 -22.66 -65.22 0.44
N LEU A 339 -23.29 -64.73 -0.63
CA LEU A 339 -23.86 -65.56 -1.68
C LEU A 339 -22.79 -66.38 -2.41
N VAL A 340 -21.66 -65.77 -2.76
CA VAL A 340 -20.52 -66.46 -3.39
C VAL A 340 -19.97 -67.55 -2.47
N LEU A 341 -19.80 -67.26 -1.17
CA LEU A 341 -19.39 -68.26 -0.18
C LEU A 341 -20.42 -69.38 -0.04
N TYR A 342 -21.71 -69.05 -0.06
CA TYR A 342 -22.79 -70.02 0.05
C TYR A 342 -22.84 -70.96 -1.16
N LEU A 343 -22.77 -70.42 -2.38
CA LEU A 343 -22.77 -71.19 -3.62
C LEU A 343 -21.55 -72.11 -3.69
N ASN A 344 -20.39 -71.62 -3.23
CA ASN A 344 -19.15 -72.39 -3.22
C ASN A 344 -18.94 -73.23 -1.94
N ARG A 345 -19.90 -73.27 -1.01
CA ARG A 345 -19.70 -73.89 0.33
C ARG A 345 -19.23 -75.34 0.27
N LYS A 346 -19.71 -76.12 -0.71
CA LYS A 346 -19.32 -77.52 -0.89
C LYS A 346 -17.89 -77.64 -1.43
N GLY A 347 -17.51 -76.78 -2.38
CA GLY A 347 -16.15 -76.68 -2.91
C GLY A 347 -15.16 -76.25 -1.85
N ILE A 348 -15.49 -75.20 -1.08
CA ILE A 348 -14.67 -74.71 0.03
C ILE A 348 -14.50 -75.79 1.10
N LYS A 349 -15.58 -76.49 1.50
CA LYS A 349 -15.46 -77.61 2.44
C LYS A 349 -14.54 -78.71 1.90
N LYS A 350 -14.70 -79.11 0.65
CA LYS A 350 -13.86 -80.12 0.01
C LYS A 350 -12.39 -79.68 -0.02
N TRP A 351 -12.13 -78.42 -0.36
CA TRP A 351 -10.79 -77.84 -0.36
C TRP A 351 -10.17 -77.82 1.04
N ILE A 352 -10.93 -77.43 2.07
CA ILE A 352 -10.50 -77.46 3.48
C ILE A 352 -10.16 -78.87 3.95
N TYR A 353 -10.99 -79.87 3.60
CA TYR A 353 -10.72 -81.25 3.95
C TYR A 353 -9.46 -81.76 3.25
N ASN A 354 -9.32 -81.52 1.95
CA ASN A 354 -8.13 -81.90 1.19
C ASN A 354 -6.84 -81.26 1.76
N ILE A 355 -6.89 -79.99 2.17
CA ILE A 355 -5.74 -79.32 2.79
C ILE A 355 -5.42 -79.94 4.15
N ARG A 356 -6.44 -80.16 4.99
CA ARG A 356 -6.24 -80.78 6.29
C ARG A 356 -5.62 -82.17 6.15
N ASP A 357 -6.09 -82.95 5.19
CA ASP A 357 -5.60 -84.30 4.96
C ASP A 357 -4.16 -84.24 4.40
N ALA A 358 -3.85 -83.33 3.47
CA ALA A 358 -2.48 -83.10 3.00
C ALA A 358 -1.51 -82.66 4.11
N CYS A 359 -1.95 -81.77 5.02
CA CYS A 359 -1.17 -81.37 6.18
C CYS A 359 -0.97 -82.52 7.16
N ARG A 360 -2.00 -83.36 7.36
CA ARG A 360 -1.93 -84.54 8.23
C ARG A 360 -0.92 -85.54 7.69
N ASP A 361 -0.99 -85.87 6.40
CA ASP A 361 -0.05 -86.79 5.76
C ASP A 361 1.39 -86.28 5.86
N HIS A 362 1.58 -84.96 5.72
CA HIS A 362 2.90 -84.35 5.87
C HIS A 362 3.42 -84.46 7.30
N MET A 363 2.59 -84.20 8.30
CA MET A 363 2.93 -84.32 9.72
C MET A 363 3.21 -85.77 10.13
N GLU A 364 2.41 -86.74 9.67
CA GLU A 364 2.65 -88.17 9.90
C GLU A 364 3.98 -88.61 9.26
N GLY A 365 4.30 -88.12 8.05
CA GLY A 365 5.60 -88.33 7.41
C GLY A 365 6.78 -87.77 8.22
N TYR A 366 6.63 -86.60 8.84
CA TYR A 366 7.63 -86.08 9.78
C TYR A 366 7.78 -86.94 11.03
N HIS A 367 6.66 -87.44 11.59
CA HIS A 367 6.67 -88.30 12.77
C HIS A 367 7.38 -89.62 12.51
N TYR A 368 7.09 -90.28 11.39
CA TYR A 368 7.78 -91.52 10.97
C TYR A 368 9.27 -91.31 10.77
N ARG A 369 9.68 -90.22 10.10
CA ARG A 369 11.11 -89.90 9.94
C ARG A 369 11.79 -89.66 11.28
N TYR A 370 11.13 -88.92 12.17
CA TYR A 370 11.65 -88.65 13.51
C TYR A 370 11.88 -89.96 14.29
N GLU A 371 10.88 -90.84 14.34
CA GLU A 371 10.98 -92.14 15.02
C GLU A 371 12.13 -93.00 14.49
N ILE A 372 12.32 -93.09 13.17
CA ILE A 372 13.45 -93.81 12.54
C ILE A 372 14.79 -93.20 12.95
N SER A 373 14.92 -91.88 12.94
CA SER A 373 16.16 -91.19 13.34
C SER A 373 16.44 -91.25 14.84
N THR A 374 15.44 -91.57 15.67
CA THR A 374 15.59 -91.72 17.13
C THR A 374 15.69 -93.17 17.60
N ASP A 375 15.59 -94.17 16.70
CA ASP A 375 15.77 -95.58 17.06
C ASP A 375 17.25 -95.85 17.47
N PRO A 376 17.53 -96.14 18.75
CA PRO A 376 18.90 -96.34 19.25
C PRO A 376 19.64 -97.51 18.60
N ARG A 377 18.90 -98.43 17.94
CA ARG A 377 19.50 -99.57 17.22
C ARG A 377 20.19 -99.16 15.93
N LEU A 378 19.72 -98.11 15.24
CA LEU A 378 20.32 -97.63 13.99
C LEU A 378 21.54 -96.73 14.22
N THR A 379 21.60 -96.01 15.33
CA THR A 379 22.79 -95.22 15.72
C THR A 379 24.03 -96.06 16.03
N ASN A 380 23.87 -97.35 16.35
CA ASN A 380 25.00 -98.27 16.57
C ASN A 380 25.52 -98.95 15.30
N LEU A 381 24.89 -98.75 14.13
CA LEU A 381 25.38 -99.27 12.84
C LEU A 381 26.31 -98.28 12.11
N SER A 382 26.36 -97.01 12.51
CA SER A 382 27.27 -96.00 11.92
C SER A 382 28.58 -95.80 12.70
N LEU A 383 28.84 -96.62 13.72
CA LEU A 383 30.09 -96.63 14.49
C LEU A 383 30.81 -97.98 14.32
N ASN A 384 31.09 -98.35 13.08
CA ASN A 384 32.18 -99.27 12.77
C ASN A 384 32.96 -98.69 11.58
N PRO A 385 34.10 -98.04 11.83
CA PRO A 385 35.00 -97.58 10.78
C PRO A 385 35.97 -98.72 10.48
N GLU A 386 35.75 -99.48 9.41
CA GLU A 386 36.80 -100.22 8.68
C GLU A 386 36.18 -100.97 7.49
N VAL A 387 36.36 -100.38 6.29
CA VAL A 387 36.81 -100.96 5.00
C VAL A 387 36.54 -99.94 3.89
#